data_AF-I1BMF8-F1
#
_entry.id   AF-I1BMF8-F1
#
_cell.length_a   1.000
_cell.length_b   1.000
_cell.length_c   1.000
_cell.angle_alpha   90.00
_cell.angle_beta   90.00
_cell.angle_gamma   90.00
#
_symmetry.space_group_name_H-M   'P 1'
#
loop_
_entity.id
_entity.type
_entity.pdbx_description
1 polymer ?
#
loop_
_entity_poly.entity_id
_entity_poly.type
_entity_poly.pdbx_seq_one_letter_code
_entity_poly.pdbx_strand_id
1 'polypeptide(L)'
;MTAKQMVQEGMNGLLSLGRIPPMLLVGQGAKEWTKTRGYPVVEDESLIEQSSFKTYIDHISRLVEYQEQNNQLDLGHDTVGAICIDRFGNMASGVSSGGISLKAPGRVGELLLKKAAMYGCGCWAQNEKGDVPGVACSTTGTGEQIMRTMLTYKCATRLQNEDDVQSALANTLTKDFLGIHFQAQNDIVLI
;
A
#
# COMPACT_ATOMS: atom_id res chain seq x y z
N MET A 1 -8.77 3.91 -9.19
CA MET A 1 -9.37 5.09 -9.89
C MET A 1 -9.48 6.30 -8.96
N THR A 2 -10.10 6.17 -7.79
CA THR A 2 -10.26 7.24 -6.79
C THR A 2 -8.95 7.88 -6.31
N ALA A 3 -7.94 7.09 -5.94
CA ALA A 3 -6.67 7.63 -5.42
C ALA A 3 -5.96 8.58 -6.41
N LYS A 4 -5.95 8.23 -7.70
CA LYS A 4 -5.39 9.08 -8.77
C LYS A 4 -6.09 10.45 -8.82
N GLN A 5 -7.41 10.47 -8.69
CA GLN A 5 -8.18 11.73 -8.73
C GLN A 5 -7.89 12.61 -7.53
N MET A 6 -7.76 12.02 -6.34
CA MET A 6 -7.43 12.78 -5.14
C MET A 6 -6.07 13.47 -5.28
N VAL A 7 -5.09 12.80 -5.89
CA VAL A 7 -3.80 13.41 -6.24
C VAL A 7 -3.99 14.55 -7.24
N GLN A 8 -4.77 14.34 -8.31
CA GLN A 8 -5.04 15.37 -9.32
C GLN A 8 -5.77 16.60 -8.75
N GLU A 9 -6.80 16.40 -7.92
CA GLU A 9 -7.48 17.50 -7.22
C GLU A 9 -6.53 18.23 -6.26
N GLY A 10 -5.63 17.50 -5.58
CA GLY A 10 -4.57 18.06 -4.75
C GLY A 10 -3.62 18.97 -5.53
N MET A 11 -3.29 18.60 -6.78
CA MET A 11 -2.43 19.40 -7.66
C MET A 11 -3.11 20.65 -8.20
N ASN A 12 -4.46 20.68 -8.24
CA ASN A 12 -5.23 21.85 -8.68
C ASN A 12 -5.29 22.98 -7.63
N GLY A 13 -4.69 22.78 -6.46
CA GLY A 13 -4.57 23.80 -5.42
C GLY A 13 -5.64 23.71 -4.33
N LEU A 14 -5.94 24.84 -3.69
CA LEU A 14 -6.88 24.89 -2.57
C LEU A 14 -8.34 24.80 -3.08
N LEU A 15 -9.18 24.10 -2.30
CA LEU A 15 -10.62 24.10 -2.48
C LEU A 15 -11.23 25.45 -2.07
N SER A 16 -12.53 25.60 -2.32
CA SER A 16 -13.30 26.75 -1.85
C SER A 16 -13.07 27.05 -0.37
N LEU A 17 -12.97 28.34 -0.05
CA LEU A 17 -12.64 28.86 1.28
C LEU A 17 -11.23 28.50 1.78
N GLY A 18 -10.28 28.22 0.88
CA GLY A 18 -8.88 27.96 1.23
C GLY A 18 -8.64 26.61 1.87
N ARG A 19 -9.59 25.66 1.75
CA ARG A 19 -9.46 24.34 2.34
C ARG A 19 -8.47 23.49 1.55
N ILE A 20 -7.64 22.74 2.25
CA ILE A 20 -6.70 21.80 1.63
C ILE A 20 -7.49 20.56 1.16
N PRO A 21 -7.35 20.09 -0.10
CA PRO A 21 -7.99 18.87 -0.58
C PRO A 21 -7.65 17.65 0.28
N PRO A 22 -8.59 16.70 0.45
CA PRO A 22 -8.31 15.50 1.22
C PRO A 22 -7.29 14.61 0.50
N MET A 23 -6.24 14.19 1.21
CA MET A 23 -5.28 13.19 0.71
C MET A 23 -5.69 11.75 1.05
N LEU A 24 -6.67 11.57 1.95
CA LEU A 24 -7.17 10.26 2.37
C LEU A 24 -8.67 10.31 2.64
N LEU A 25 -9.39 9.35 2.08
CA LEU A 25 -10.80 9.08 2.35
C LEU A 25 -10.97 7.57 2.53
N VAL A 26 -11.87 7.17 3.43
CA VAL A 26 -12.13 5.75 3.75
C VAL A 26 -13.63 5.48 3.84
N GLY A 27 -14.01 4.22 3.63
CA GLY A 27 -15.37 3.74 3.79
C GLY A 27 -16.39 4.51 2.97
N GLN A 28 -17.55 4.78 3.56
CA GLN A 28 -18.68 5.42 2.89
C GLN A 28 -18.34 6.81 2.35
N GLY A 29 -17.55 7.60 3.09
CA GLY A 29 -17.13 8.93 2.64
C GLY A 29 -16.29 8.90 1.35
N ALA A 30 -15.49 7.85 1.14
CA ALA A 30 -14.75 7.65 -0.11
C ALA A 30 -15.68 7.26 -1.28
N LYS A 31 -16.69 6.41 -1.01
CA LYS A 31 -17.70 5.99 -2.00
C LYS A 31 -18.52 7.19 -2.48
N GLU A 32 -18.99 8.01 -1.55
CA GLU A 32 -19.74 9.24 -1.84
C GLU A 32 -18.89 10.29 -2.56
N TRP A 33 -17.66 10.50 -2.10
CA TRP A 33 -16.74 11.41 -2.77
C TRP A 33 -16.54 10.99 -4.24
N THR A 34 -16.23 9.73 -4.49
CA THR A 34 -16.05 9.20 -5.86
C THR A 34 -17.31 9.40 -6.72
N LYS A 35 -18.50 9.12 -6.14
CA LYS A 35 -19.80 9.30 -6.82
C LYS A 35 -20.06 10.75 -7.22
N THR A 36 -19.80 11.71 -6.33
CA THR A 36 -20.01 13.14 -6.60
C THR A 36 -19.10 13.70 -7.69
N ARG A 37 -18.00 13.01 -8.04
CA ARG A 37 -17.09 13.37 -9.15
C ARG A 37 -17.45 12.66 -10.46
N GLY A 38 -18.58 11.96 -10.52
CA GLY A 38 -19.09 11.34 -11.74
C GLY A 38 -18.43 10.01 -12.11
N TYR A 39 -17.71 9.37 -11.18
CA TYR A 39 -17.10 8.07 -11.43
C TYR A 39 -18.07 6.93 -11.14
N PRO A 40 -18.02 5.84 -11.94
CA PRO A 40 -18.88 4.69 -11.75
C PRO A 40 -18.55 4.05 -10.41
N VAL A 41 -19.56 3.96 -9.56
CA VAL A 41 -19.55 3.14 -8.36
C VAL A 41 -20.20 1.82 -8.74
N VAL A 42 -19.48 0.73 -8.54
CA VAL A 42 -20.00 -0.63 -8.77
C VAL A 42 -20.60 -1.17 -7.48
N GLU A 43 -21.55 -2.10 -7.63
CA GLU A 43 -22.11 -2.82 -6.50
C GLU A 43 -21.09 -3.81 -5.94
N ASP A 44 -21.09 -4.00 -4.62
CA ASP A 44 -20.05 -4.74 -3.92
C ASP A 44 -20.03 -6.22 -4.37
N GLU A 45 -21.18 -6.79 -4.73
CA GLU A 45 -21.34 -8.16 -5.23
C GLU A 45 -20.65 -8.38 -6.58
N SER A 46 -20.53 -7.33 -7.39
CA SER A 46 -19.88 -7.41 -8.71
C SER A 46 -18.36 -7.57 -8.61
N LEU A 47 -17.79 -7.30 -7.44
CA LEU A 47 -16.36 -7.46 -7.15
C LEU A 47 -16.01 -8.87 -6.64
N ILE A 48 -17.01 -9.71 -6.38
CA ILE A 48 -16.80 -11.06 -5.83
C ILE A 48 -16.73 -12.07 -6.96
N GLU A 49 -15.55 -12.65 -7.17
CA GLU A 49 -15.36 -13.78 -8.09
C GLU A 49 -15.71 -15.11 -7.41
N GLN A 50 -16.17 -16.10 -8.19
CA GLN A 50 -16.48 -17.45 -7.69
C GLN A 50 -15.26 -18.13 -7.05
N SER A 51 -14.07 -17.91 -7.62
CA SER A 51 -12.79 -18.39 -7.09
C SER A 51 -12.51 -17.82 -5.70
N SER A 52 -12.59 -16.50 -5.53
CA SER A 52 -12.39 -15.79 -4.26
C SER A 52 -13.43 -16.20 -3.22
N PHE A 53 -14.68 -16.40 -3.63
CA PHE A 53 -15.73 -16.88 -2.73
C PHE A 53 -15.46 -18.29 -2.22
N LYS A 54 -15.01 -19.20 -3.09
CA LYS A 54 -14.62 -20.57 -2.69
C LYS A 54 -13.46 -20.54 -1.69
N THR A 55 -12.43 -19.73 -1.96
CA THR A 55 -11.30 -19.55 -1.04
C THR A 55 -11.76 -18.98 0.31
N TYR A 56 -12.68 -18.02 0.32
CA TYR A 56 -13.28 -17.49 1.54
C TYR A 56 -13.98 -18.58 2.37
N ILE A 57 -14.78 -19.43 1.74
CA ILE A 57 -15.47 -20.55 2.42
C ILE A 57 -14.47 -21.57 2.99
N ASP A 58 -13.42 -21.91 2.25
CA ASP A 58 -12.34 -22.78 2.73
C ASP A 58 -11.63 -22.17 3.95
N HIS A 59 -11.27 -20.89 3.90
CA HIS A 59 -10.65 -20.20 5.03
C HIS A 59 -11.58 -20.13 6.27
N ILE A 60 -12.87 -19.87 6.10
CA ILE A 60 -13.85 -19.88 7.21
C ILE A 60 -13.95 -21.27 7.83
N SER A 61 -14.02 -22.33 7.00
CA SER A 61 -14.12 -23.71 7.48
C SER A 61 -12.88 -24.09 8.29
N ARG A 62 -11.69 -23.73 7.79
CA ARG A 62 -10.43 -23.92 8.51
C ARG A 62 -10.35 -23.14 9.81
N LEU A 63 -10.88 -21.91 9.89
CA LEU A 63 -10.89 -21.16 11.15
C LEU A 63 -11.65 -21.87 12.27
N VAL A 64 -12.74 -22.58 11.94
CA VAL A 64 -13.50 -23.37 12.91
C VAL A 64 -12.67 -24.54 13.42
N GLU A 65 -11.94 -25.23 12.53
CA GLU A 65 -11.04 -26.33 12.86
C GLU A 65 -9.76 -25.83 13.59
N TYR A 66 -9.32 -24.60 13.32
CA TYR A 66 -8.09 -24.03 13.83
C TYR A 66 -8.11 -23.66 15.31
N GLN A 67 -9.30 -23.46 15.89
CA GLN A 67 -9.41 -23.22 17.33
C GLN A 67 -8.80 -24.36 18.16
N GLU A 68 -8.55 -25.53 17.57
CA GLU A 68 -7.96 -26.70 18.23
C GLU A 68 -6.45 -26.87 18.01
N GLN A 69 -5.81 -26.18 17.04
CA GLN A 69 -4.38 -26.37 16.71
C GLN A 69 -3.64 -25.04 16.47
N ASN A 70 -2.69 -24.73 17.35
CA ASN A 70 -1.86 -23.51 17.43
C ASN A 70 -0.84 -23.28 16.28
N ASN A 71 -1.15 -23.61 15.02
CA ASN A 71 -0.27 -23.22 13.91
C ASN A 71 -0.56 -21.76 13.49
N GLN A 72 0.18 -21.20 12.51
CA GLN A 72 -0.22 -19.95 11.82
C GLN A 72 -0.79 -20.27 10.43
N LEU A 73 -2.02 -19.81 10.13
CA LEU A 73 -2.60 -19.90 8.79
C LEU A 73 -2.04 -18.77 7.94
N ASP A 74 -1.33 -19.12 6.87
CA ASP A 74 -1.08 -18.17 5.79
C ASP A 74 -2.38 -18.00 5.00
N LEU A 75 -2.99 -16.83 5.15
CA LEU A 75 -4.28 -16.47 4.57
C LEU A 75 -4.16 -15.77 3.22
N GLY A 76 -2.94 -15.65 2.69
CA GLY A 76 -2.63 -15.00 1.44
C GLY A 76 -2.83 -13.47 1.48
N HIS A 77 -2.17 -12.80 0.54
CA HIS A 77 -2.23 -11.36 0.35
C HIS A 77 -2.52 -11.07 -1.12
N ASP A 78 -3.50 -10.21 -1.39
CA ASP A 78 -3.80 -9.76 -2.74
C ASP A 78 -3.42 -8.29 -2.86
N THR A 79 -2.13 -8.06 -3.12
CA THR A 79 -1.56 -6.72 -3.29
C THR A 79 -0.81 -6.65 -4.61
N VAL A 80 -1.12 -5.63 -5.41
CA VAL A 80 -0.47 -5.30 -6.68
C VAL A 80 0.16 -3.91 -6.60
N GLY A 81 1.31 -3.75 -7.25
CA GLY A 81 2.07 -2.50 -7.28
C GLY A 81 2.63 -2.22 -8.66
N ALA A 82 2.82 -0.94 -8.98
CA ALA A 82 3.44 -0.51 -10.22
C ALA A 82 4.23 0.79 -10.03
N ILE A 83 5.38 0.85 -10.70
CA ILE A 83 6.20 2.05 -10.84
C ILE A 83 6.31 2.43 -12.32
N CYS A 84 6.36 3.72 -12.63
CA CYS A 84 6.62 4.20 -13.98
C CYS A 84 7.50 5.46 -13.96
N ILE A 85 8.25 5.64 -15.05
CA ILE A 85 9.10 6.80 -15.31
C ILE A 85 8.81 7.26 -16.74
N ASP A 86 8.52 8.55 -16.92
CA ASP A 86 8.29 9.13 -18.24
C ASP A 86 9.58 9.63 -18.90
N ARG A 87 9.50 10.05 -20.17
CA ARG A 87 10.65 10.56 -20.94
C ARG A 87 11.27 11.85 -20.38
N PHE A 88 10.57 12.52 -19.48
CA PHE A 88 11.01 13.76 -18.84
C PHE A 88 11.61 13.50 -17.46
N GLY A 89 11.74 12.23 -17.04
CA GLY A 89 12.24 11.85 -15.73
C GLY A 89 11.21 11.98 -14.61
N ASN A 90 9.93 12.20 -14.93
CA ASN A 90 8.88 12.19 -13.91
C ASN A 90 8.57 10.75 -13.53
N MET A 91 8.59 10.50 -12.22
CA MET A 91 8.35 9.19 -11.64
C MET A 91 6.98 9.16 -10.97
N ALA A 92 6.29 8.03 -11.07
CA ALA A 92 5.08 7.77 -10.30
C ALA A 92 5.07 6.32 -9.82
N SER A 93 4.44 6.12 -8.67
CA SER A 93 4.25 4.79 -8.08
C SER A 93 2.82 4.68 -7.54
N GLY A 94 2.28 3.47 -7.58
CA GLY A 94 0.97 3.17 -7.05
C GLY A 94 0.87 1.72 -6.60
N VAL A 95 0.14 1.51 -5.51
CA VAL A 95 -0.15 0.20 -4.93
C VAL A 95 -1.66 0.07 -4.70
N SER A 96 -2.19 -1.14 -4.83
CA SER A 96 -3.60 -1.47 -4.55
C SER A 96 -3.67 -2.85 -3.90
N SER A 97 -4.53 -3.02 -2.90
CA SER A 97 -4.64 -4.26 -2.15
C SER A 97 -6.07 -4.56 -1.71
N GLY A 98 -6.47 -5.82 -1.79
CA GLY A 98 -7.65 -6.37 -1.13
C GLY A 98 -7.47 -6.58 0.38
N GLY A 99 -6.22 -6.58 0.86
CA GLY A 99 -5.83 -6.91 2.22
C GLY A 99 -5.78 -8.42 2.48
N ILE A 100 -5.62 -8.80 3.75
CA ILE A 100 -5.61 -10.21 4.16
C ILE A 100 -7.03 -10.78 4.16
N SER A 101 -7.14 -12.07 3.86
CA SER A 101 -8.42 -12.79 3.98
C SER A 101 -8.96 -12.70 5.41
N LEU A 102 -10.28 -12.66 5.55
CA LEU A 102 -10.99 -12.66 6.84
C LEU A 102 -10.66 -11.47 7.76
N LYS A 103 -10.15 -10.37 7.19
CA LYS A 103 -9.92 -9.14 7.93
C LYS A 103 -11.18 -8.65 8.63
N ALA A 104 -11.01 -8.07 9.82
CA ALA A 104 -12.08 -7.35 10.49
C ALA A 104 -12.61 -6.22 9.57
N PRO A 105 -13.93 -5.99 9.51
CA PRO A 105 -14.49 -4.85 8.77
C PRO A 105 -13.85 -3.54 9.21
N GLY A 106 -13.47 -2.71 8.24
CA GLY A 106 -12.74 -1.46 8.51
C GLY A 106 -11.24 -1.62 8.79
N ARG A 107 -10.68 -2.84 8.79
CA ARG A 107 -9.21 -3.02 8.79
C ARG A 107 -8.64 -2.38 7.54
N VAL A 108 -7.68 -1.49 7.76
CA VAL A 108 -6.90 -0.87 6.71
C VAL A 108 -5.46 -1.38 6.80
N GLY A 109 -4.90 -1.85 5.68
CA GLY A 109 -3.57 -2.47 5.59
C GLY A 109 -2.43 -1.48 5.28
N GLU A 110 -1.33 -1.96 4.68
CA GLU A 110 -0.14 -1.18 4.29
C GLU A 110 -0.42 -0.03 3.36
N LEU A 111 -1.54 -0.11 2.65
CA LEU A 111 -2.01 1.01 1.90
C LEU A 111 -2.24 2.22 2.80
N LEU A 112 -2.72 2.06 4.04
CA LEU A 112 -3.40 3.14 4.76
C LEU A 112 -3.64 2.92 6.30
N LEU A 113 -2.63 2.94 7.18
CA LEU A 113 -2.86 3.32 8.60
C LEU A 113 -2.16 4.62 9.01
N LYS A 114 -2.91 5.49 9.68
CA LYS A 114 -2.42 6.69 10.33
C LYS A 114 -2.27 6.45 11.84
N LYS A 115 -1.05 6.34 12.34
CA LYS A 115 -0.66 7.26 13.43
C LYS A 115 -0.06 8.48 12.73
N ALA A 116 -0.89 9.48 12.45
CA ALA A 116 -0.56 10.65 11.63
C ALA A 116 0.04 10.36 10.23
N ALA A 117 -0.80 10.02 9.24
CA ALA A 117 -0.56 10.24 7.80
C ALA A 117 0.81 9.83 7.23
N MET A 118 1.11 8.54 7.15
CA MET A 118 2.33 8.05 6.51
C MET A 118 2.11 7.84 5.00
N TYR A 119 2.44 8.86 4.22
CA TYR A 119 2.84 8.73 2.83
C TYR A 119 4.20 7.99 2.81
N GLY A 120 4.38 6.95 1.98
CA GLY A 120 5.66 6.21 1.89
C GLY A 120 5.79 4.88 2.63
N CYS A 121 4.69 4.15 2.83
CA CYS A 121 4.75 2.75 3.30
C CYS A 121 4.55 1.76 2.14
N GLY A 122 3.40 1.85 1.46
CA GLY A 122 3.06 0.99 0.32
C GLY A 122 3.69 1.42 -1.00
N CYS A 123 3.85 2.73 -1.23
CA CYS A 123 4.49 3.26 -2.42
C CYS A 123 5.16 4.61 -2.14
N TRP A 124 6.23 4.90 -2.86
CA TRP A 124 6.94 6.18 -2.86
C TRP A 124 7.27 6.58 -4.30
N ALA A 125 7.22 7.87 -4.61
CA ALA A 125 7.73 8.40 -5.87
C ALA A 125 8.24 9.82 -5.65
N GLN A 126 9.46 10.07 -6.11
CA GLN A 126 10.13 11.36 -6.04
C GLN A 126 10.97 11.55 -7.29
N ASN A 127 10.78 12.68 -7.97
CA ASN A 127 11.60 13.06 -9.10
C ASN A 127 13.01 13.47 -8.65
N GLU A 128 13.95 13.37 -9.60
CA GLU A 128 15.29 13.91 -9.44
C GLU A 128 15.25 15.41 -9.10
N LYS A 129 16.08 15.83 -8.15
CA LYS A 129 16.14 17.23 -7.71
C LYS A 129 17.59 17.64 -7.43
N GLY A 130 18.18 18.34 -8.40
CA GLY A 130 19.60 18.71 -8.32
C GLY A 130 20.45 17.44 -8.33
N ASP A 131 21.36 17.30 -7.37
CA ASP A 131 22.24 16.13 -7.25
C ASP A 131 21.56 14.91 -6.60
N VAL A 132 20.28 15.03 -6.18
CA VAL A 132 19.54 13.93 -5.55
C VAL A 132 18.84 13.09 -6.62
N PRO A 133 19.15 11.79 -6.74
CA PRO A 133 18.54 10.93 -7.74
C PRO A 133 17.03 10.76 -7.48
N GLY A 134 16.27 10.65 -8.56
CA GLY A 134 14.86 10.30 -8.48
C GLY A 134 14.68 8.84 -8.05
N VAL A 135 13.66 8.57 -7.23
CA VAL A 135 13.37 7.22 -6.73
C VAL A 135 11.87 6.98 -6.71
N ALA A 136 11.46 5.81 -7.20
CA ALA A 136 10.12 5.29 -7.05
C ALA A 136 10.17 3.85 -6.51
N CYS A 137 9.25 3.53 -5.59
CA CYS A 137 9.17 2.23 -4.95
C CYS A 137 7.70 1.80 -4.78
N SER A 138 7.43 0.50 -4.81
CA SER A 138 6.15 -0.11 -4.47
C SER A 138 6.36 -1.43 -3.71
N THR A 139 5.50 -1.73 -2.74
CA THR A 139 5.63 -2.94 -1.90
C THR A 139 4.39 -3.82 -1.92
N THR A 140 4.62 -5.11 -1.64
CA THR A 140 3.61 -6.12 -1.31
C THR A 140 4.14 -6.98 -0.16
N GLY A 141 3.22 -7.64 0.57
CA GLY A 141 3.52 -8.50 1.70
C GLY A 141 2.66 -8.16 2.92
N THR A 142 3.14 -8.53 4.10
CA THR A 142 2.38 -8.38 5.35
C THR A 142 2.27 -6.91 5.76
N GLY A 143 1.02 -6.41 5.68
CA GLY A 143 0.79 -4.98 5.77
C GLY A 143 1.32 -4.32 7.03
N GLU A 144 1.08 -4.93 8.19
CA GLU A 144 1.52 -4.44 9.50
C GLU A 144 3.05 -4.28 9.58
N GLN A 145 3.81 -5.14 8.91
CA GLN A 145 5.27 -5.08 8.89
C GLN A 145 5.74 -3.92 8.01
N ILE A 146 5.24 -3.84 6.77
CA ILE A 146 5.55 -2.75 5.83
C ILE A 146 5.27 -1.38 6.47
N MET A 147 4.14 -1.29 7.17
CA MET A 147 3.72 -0.09 7.88
C MET A 147 4.63 0.32 9.03
N ARG A 148 4.98 -0.65 9.88
CA ARG A 148 5.81 -0.37 11.07
C ARG A 148 7.23 0.06 10.69
N THR A 149 7.72 -0.43 9.56
CA THR A 149 9.08 -0.21 9.09
C THR A 149 9.23 1.03 8.20
N MET A 150 8.13 1.58 7.68
CA MET A 150 8.16 2.62 6.63
C MET A 150 8.99 2.19 5.43
N LEU A 151 8.78 0.96 4.96
CA LEU A 151 9.73 0.27 4.08
C LEU A 151 10.09 1.06 2.82
N THR A 152 9.10 1.58 2.08
CA THR A 152 9.36 2.32 0.83
C THR A 152 10.04 3.67 1.07
N TYR A 153 9.68 4.40 2.14
CA TYR A 153 10.36 5.63 2.53
C TYR A 153 11.82 5.38 2.93
N LYS A 154 12.09 4.36 3.74
CA LYS A 154 13.45 3.98 4.12
C LYS A 154 14.27 3.55 2.90
N CYS A 155 13.69 2.74 2.02
CA CYS A 155 14.32 2.35 0.77
C CYS A 155 14.71 3.58 -0.05
N ALA A 156 13.77 4.50 -0.28
CA ALA A 156 14.02 5.72 -1.03
C ALA A 156 15.12 6.58 -0.40
N THR A 157 15.11 6.70 0.93
CA THR A 157 16.13 7.44 1.67
C THR A 157 17.51 6.80 1.53
N ARG A 158 17.63 5.47 1.60
CA ARG A 158 18.93 4.79 1.42
C ARG A 158 19.42 4.90 -0.02
N LEU A 159 18.54 4.72 -1.00
CA LEU A 159 18.86 4.86 -2.42
C LEU A 159 19.33 6.27 -2.80
N GLN A 160 18.91 7.30 -2.06
CA GLN A 160 19.36 8.68 -2.25
C GLN A 160 20.70 8.99 -1.57
N ASN A 161 21.08 8.24 -0.52
CA ASN A 161 22.24 8.55 0.32
C ASN A 161 23.41 7.56 0.15
N GLU A 162 23.16 6.39 -0.45
CA GLU A 162 24.15 5.35 -0.68
C GLU A 162 24.43 5.23 -2.19
N ASP A 163 25.71 5.16 -2.58
CA ASP A 163 26.11 5.07 -3.99
C ASP A 163 25.80 3.70 -4.60
N ASP A 164 25.82 2.64 -3.79
CA ASP A 164 25.50 1.28 -4.23
C ASP A 164 24.03 0.93 -3.98
N VAL A 165 23.24 0.99 -5.06
CA VAL A 165 21.82 0.65 -5.08
C VAL A 165 21.56 -0.76 -4.53
N GLN A 166 22.42 -1.74 -4.84
CA GLN A 166 22.21 -3.12 -4.42
C GLN A 166 22.41 -3.26 -2.91
N SER A 167 23.49 -2.68 -2.38
CA SER A 167 23.72 -2.64 -0.93
C SER A 167 22.64 -1.85 -0.21
N ALA A 168 22.18 -0.72 -0.76
CA ALA A 168 21.11 0.08 -0.18
C ALA A 168 19.81 -0.72 -0.04
N LEU A 169 19.42 -1.45 -1.09
CA LEU A 169 18.24 -2.31 -1.08
C LEU A 169 18.42 -3.48 -0.10
N ALA A 170 19.57 -4.17 -0.15
CA ALA A 170 19.87 -5.29 0.74
C ALA A 170 19.89 -4.85 2.22
N ASN A 171 20.48 -3.70 2.53
CA ASN A 171 20.48 -3.10 3.86
C ASN A 171 19.07 -2.74 4.31
N THR A 172 18.24 -2.21 3.40
CA THR A 172 16.83 -1.92 3.71
C THR A 172 16.07 -3.19 4.11
N LEU A 173 16.20 -4.27 3.33
CA LEU A 173 15.50 -5.52 3.63
C LEU A 173 16.07 -6.23 4.86
N THR A 174 17.38 -6.26 5.03
CA THR A 174 18.01 -7.04 6.11
C THR A 174 18.06 -6.29 7.44
N LYS A 175 18.47 -5.01 7.45
CA LYS A 175 18.65 -4.22 8.67
C LYS A 175 17.38 -3.48 9.06
N ASP A 176 16.71 -2.85 8.09
CA ASP A 176 15.54 -2.01 8.34
C ASP A 176 14.22 -2.75 8.33
N PHE A 177 14.18 -3.99 7.83
CA PHE A 177 12.97 -4.80 7.78
C PHE A 177 13.10 -6.08 8.60
N LEU A 178 14.00 -7.00 8.25
CA LEU A 178 14.19 -8.27 8.97
C LEU A 178 14.88 -8.11 10.34
N GLY A 179 15.79 -7.13 10.47
CA GLY A 179 16.59 -6.91 11.68
C GLY A 179 15.82 -6.29 12.84
N ILE A 180 14.55 -5.96 12.65
CA ILE A 180 13.69 -5.45 13.70
C ILE A 180 13.08 -6.65 14.42
N HIS A 181 13.02 -6.62 15.76
CA HIS A 181 12.57 -7.71 16.66
C HIS A 181 11.12 -8.22 16.49
N PHE A 182 10.49 -7.99 15.34
CA PHE A 182 9.17 -8.50 15.00
C PHE A 182 9.33 -9.70 14.08
N GLN A 183 8.48 -10.73 14.25
CA GLN A 183 8.42 -11.90 13.37
C GLN A 183 8.16 -11.45 11.93
N ALA A 184 9.20 -11.14 11.18
CA ALA A 184 9.11 -10.79 9.77
C ALA A 184 8.83 -12.07 8.99
N GLN A 185 7.83 -12.02 8.12
CA GLN A 185 7.56 -13.11 7.18
C GLN A 185 8.37 -12.86 5.92
N ASN A 186 8.81 -13.92 5.24
CA ASN A 186 9.71 -13.83 4.08
C ASN A 186 8.99 -13.41 2.78
N ASP A 187 7.72 -13.02 2.85
CA ASP A 187 6.86 -12.81 1.68
C ASP A 187 6.74 -11.32 1.31
N ILE A 188 7.87 -10.61 1.31
CA ILE A 188 7.92 -9.21 0.90
C ILE A 188 8.59 -9.08 -0.45
N VAL A 189 7.92 -8.36 -1.35
CA VAL A 189 8.51 -7.90 -2.60
C VAL A 189 8.49 -6.36 -2.60
N LEU A 190 9.65 -5.79 -2.85
CA LEU A 190 9.88 -4.35 -3.00
C LEU A 190 10.39 -4.12 -4.42
N ILE A 191 9.63 -3.36 -5.20
CA ILE A 191 9.89 -3.02 -6.60
C ILE A 191 10.27 -1.54 -6.68
#